data_AF-A0A3C0L2Z6-F1
#
_entry.id   AF-A0A3C0L2Z6-F1
#
_cell.length_a   1.000
_cell.length_b   1.000
_cell.length_c   1.000
_cell.angle_alpha   90.00
_cell.angle_beta   90.00
_cell.angle_gamma   90.00
#
_symmetry.space_group_name_H-M   'P 1'
#
loop_
_entity.id
_entity.type
_entity.pdbx_description
1 polymer ?
#
loop_
_entity_poly.entity_id
_entity_poly.type
_entity_poly.pdbx_seq_one_letter_code
_entity_poly.pdbx_strand_id
1 'polypeptide(L)' 'MQARTTEESWSLSKPAVRGTQGMVASQHYLATEVGLAILKEGGNAIDAAIATGLMLGVVEPWMSGYGGGG' A
#
# COMPACT_ATOMS: atom_id res chain seq x y z
N MET A 1 1.82 -30.35 -30.99
CA MET A 1 2.51 -29.50 -29.99
C MET A 1 1.44 -28.96 -29.05
N GLN A 2 1.15 -29.69 -27.96
CA GLN A 2 0.11 -29.30 -26.99
C GLN A 2 0.74 -28.44 -25.90
N ALA A 3 0.22 -27.23 -25.71
CA ALA A 3 0.66 -26.33 -24.65
C ALA A 3 0.16 -26.87 -23.31
N ARG A 4 1.08 -27.14 -22.38
CA ARG A 4 0.77 -27.46 -20.98
C ARG A 4 0.33 -26.17 -20.27
N THR A 5 -0.96 -26.03 -19.98
CA THR A 5 -1.45 -25.10 -18.95
C THR A 5 -1.25 -25.76 -17.60
N THR A 6 -0.32 -25.24 -16.79
CA THR A 6 -0.16 -25.64 -15.40
C THR A 6 -1.31 -25.04 -14.58
N GLU A 7 -2.21 -25.88 -14.06
CA GLU A 7 -3.18 -25.46 -13.04
C GLU A 7 -2.43 -25.32 -11.71
N GLU A 8 -2.11 -24.10 -11.30
CA GLU A 8 -1.53 -23.84 -9.99
C GLU A 8 -2.64 -23.72 -8.94
N SER A 9 -2.61 -24.61 -7.93
CA SER A 9 -3.51 -24.58 -6.79
C SER A 9 -2.86 -23.83 -5.62
N TRP A 10 -3.22 -22.57 -5.44
CA TRP A 10 -2.77 -21.74 -4.33
C TRP A 10 -3.75 -21.82 -3.15
N SER A 11 -3.29 -22.32 -2.01
CA SER A 11 -4.05 -22.27 -0.75
C SER A 11 -3.71 -20.98 0.00
N LEU A 12 -4.64 -20.01 -0.01
CA LEU A 12 -4.50 -18.74 0.72
C LEU A 12 -4.87 -18.95 2.19
N SER A 13 -3.89 -18.91 3.09
CA SER A 13 -4.10 -19.04 4.54
C SER A 13 -4.29 -17.71 5.28
N LYS A 14 -3.75 -16.61 4.74
CA LYS A 14 -3.84 -15.29 5.37
C LYS A 14 -5.18 -14.63 5.03
N PRO A 15 -5.99 -14.23 6.04
CA PRO A 15 -7.24 -13.54 5.77
C PRO A 15 -6.99 -12.16 5.15
N ALA A 16 -7.80 -11.81 4.15
CA ALA A 16 -7.77 -10.49 3.53
C ALA A 16 -8.33 -9.44 4.50
N VAL A 17 -7.68 -8.28 4.56
CA VAL A 17 -8.22 -7.09 5.24
C VAL A 17 -9.36 -6.52 4.40
N ARG A 18 -10.41 -6.00 5.04
CA ARG A 18 -11.61 -5.45 4.37
C ARG A 18 -11.98 -4.10 4.97
N GLY A 19 -12.49 -3.20 4.14
CA GLY A 19 -13.01 -1.90 4.55
C GLY A 19 -13.92 -1.31 3.47
N THR A 20 -14.87 -0.46 3.85
CA THR A 20 -15.88 0.13 2.95
C THR A 20 -15.65 1.61 2.63
N GLN A 21 -14.80 2.29 3.41
CA GLN A 21 -14.59 3.74 3.36
C GLN A 21 -13.22 4.14 2.80
N GLY A 22 -12.37 3.16 2.48
CA GLY A 22 -10.99 3.37 2.02
C GLY A 22 -10.02 2.38 2.66
N MET A 23 -8.86 2.22 2.03
CA MET A 23 -7.77 1.36 2.51
C MET A 23 -6.44 1.97 2.08
N VAL A 24 -5.46 1.91 2.97
CA VAL A 24 -4.05 2.24 2.67
C VAL A 24 -3.22 1.02 3.03
N ALA A 25 -2.26 0.68 2.17
CA ALA A 25 -1.29 -0.36 2.41
C ALA A 25 0.10 0.18 2.04
N SER A 26 1.06 0.05 2.94
CA SER A 26 2.44 0.44 2.73
C SER A 26 3.39 -0.47 3.52
N GLN A 27 4.69 -0.38 3.26
CA GLN A 27 5.69 -1.24 3.88
C GLN A 27 5.83 -0.95 5.39
N HIS A 28 5.85 0.33 5.78
CA HIS A 28 5.88 0.74 7.19
C HIS A 28 4.50 1.14 7.73
N TYR A 29 4.13 0.60 8.90
CA TYR A 29 2.81 0.82 9.51
C TYR A 29 2.49 2.30 9.77
N LEU A 30 3.46 3.11 10.24
CA LEU A 30 3.27 4.56 10.44
C LEU A 30 2.89 5.30 9.15
N ALA A 31 3.43 4.90 7.99
CA ALA A 31 3.04 5.50 6.72
C ALA A 31 1.60 5.13 6.36
N THR A 32 1.19 3.89 6.63
CA THR A 32 -0.20 3.45 6.50
C THR A 32 -1.13 4.27 7.40
N GLU A 33 -0.75 4.50 8.66
CA GLU A 33 -1.54 5.29 9.62
C GLU A 33 -1.74 6.73 9.18
N VAL A 34 -0.68 7.38 8.66
CA VAL A 34 -0.75 8.74 8.12
C VAL A 34 -1.69 8.82 6.92
N GLY A 35 -1.57 7.91 5.96
CA GLY A 35 -2.50 7.86 4.82
C GLY A 35 -3.95 7.63 5.25
N LEU A 36 -4.17 6.77 6.25
CA LEU A 36 -5.49 6.53 6.83
C LEU A 36 -6.06 7.75 7.55
N ALA A 37 -5.22 8.54 8.23
CA ALA A 37 -5.64 9.79 8.85
C ALA A 37 -6.17 10.78 7.79
N ILE A 38 -5.48 10.93 6.66
CA ILE A 38 -5.92 11.79 5.56
C ILE A 38 -7.25 11.34 4.96
N LEU A 39 -7.44 10.03 4.75
CA LEU A 39 -8.75 9.52 4.32
C LEU A 39 -9.86 9.81 5.33
N LYS A 40 -9.58 9.66 6.62
CA LYS A 40 -10.54 9.97 7.70
C LYS A 40 -10.89 11.45 7.79
N GLU A 41 -9.96 12.32 7.43
CA GLU A 41 -10.15 13.77 7.37
C GLU A 41 -10.92 14.23 6.12
N GLY A 42 -11.28 13.30 5.23
CA GLY A 42 -12.03 13.57 4.00
C GLY A 42 -11.16 13.83 2.77
N GLY A 43 -9.85 13.60 2.88
CA GLY A 43 -8.94 13.60 1.74
C GLY A 43 -9.25 12.43 0.78
N ASN A 44 -8.93 12.63 -0.50
CA ASN A 44 -9.13 11.60 -1.52
C ASN A 44 -7.95 10.60 -1.55
N ALA A 45 -8.02 9.62 -2.46
CA ALA A 45 -6.99 8.61 -2.60
C ALA A 45 -5.60 9.18 -2.98
N ILE A 46 -5.54 10.27 -3.74
CA ILE A 46 -4.30 10.95 -4.12
C ILE A 46 -3.70 11.67 -2.91
N ASP A 47 -4.50 12.38 -2.12
CA ASP A 47 -4.03 13.06 -0.90
C ASP A 47 -3.43 12.04 0.08
N ALA A 48 -4.12 10.92 0.28
CA ALA A 48 -3.65 9.83 1.13
C ALA A 48 -2.36 9.18 0.59
N ALA A 49 -2.24 9.01 -0.72
CA ALA A 49 -1.03 8.48 -1.35
C ALA A 49 0.17 9.42 -1.18
N ILE A 50 -0.02 10.73 -1.36
CA ILE A 50 1.02 11.74 -1.14
C ILE A 50 1.48 11.73 0.31
N ALA A 51 0.54 11.76 1.28
CA ALA A 51 0.89 11.74 2.69
C ALA A 51 1.62 10.45 3.11
N THR A 52 1.17 9.30 2.59
CA THR A 52 1.83 8.00 2.79
C THR A 52 3.25 8.04 2.23
N GLY A 53 3.43 8.50 0.98
CA GLY A 53 4.74 8.60 0.33
C GLY A 53 5.70 9.53 1.05
N LEU A 54 5.22 10.69 1.51
CA LEU A 54 6.02 11.61 2.31
C LEU A 54 6.46 10.96 3.62
N MET A 55 5.59 10.20 4.28
CA MET A 55 5.94 9.49 5.51
C MET A 55 6.94 8.36 5.24
N LEU A 56 6.79 7.60 4.15
CA LEU A 56 7.75 6.58 3.72
C LEU A 56 9.16 7.18 3.52
N GLY A 57 9.26 8.40 2.99
CA GLY A 57 10.55 9.11 2.90
C GLY A 57 11.24 9.34 4.25
N VAL A 58 10.49 9.33 5.36
CA VAL A 58 11.01 9.48 6.73
C VAL A 58 11.31 8.12 7.37
N VAL A 59 10.36 7.18 7.34
CA VAL A 59 10.47 5.90 8.06
C VAL A 59 11.14 4.80 7.25
N GLU A 60 11.19 4.94 5.92
CA GLU A 60 11.83 4.00 4.98
C GLU A 60 12.73 4.73 3.97
N PRO A 61 13.71 5.52 4.44
CA PRO A 61 14.50 6.43 3.59
C PRO A 61 15.35 5.70 2.55
N TRP A 62 15.67 4.43 2.78
CA TRP A 62 16.50 3.59 1.90
C TRP A 62 15.82 3.24 0.57
N MET A 63 14.49 3.14 0.55
CA MET A 63 13.71 2.78 -0.65
C MET A 63 12.86 3.94 -1.19
N SER A 64 12.55 4.95 -0.36
CA SER A 64 11.59 6.01 -0.70
C SER A 64 12.08 7.42 -0.36
N GLY A 65 13.40 7.65 -0.36
CA GLY A 65 13.96 8.96 -0.05
C GLY A 65 13.53 10.09 -1.02
N TYR A 66 13.38 11.31 -0.49
CA TYR A 66 12.88 12.48 -1.23
C TYR A 66 13.69 12.88 -2.47
N GLY A 67 14.97 12.48 -2.54
CA GLY A 67 15.83 12.74 -3.70
C GLY A 67 15.72 11.70 -4.83
N GLY A 68 14.87 10.67 -4.67
CA GLY A 68 14.61 9.64 -5.67
C GLY A 68 13.52 10.03 -6.69
N GLY A 69 12.81 9.03 -7.23
CA GLY A 69 11.67 9.22 -8.13
C GLY A 69 10.89 7.93 -8.40
N GLY A 70 9.59 8.06 -8.70
CA GLY A 70 8.65 6.96 -8.95
C GLY A 70 7.25 7.46 -9.30
#